data_AF-A0A967MJJ7-F1
#
_entry.id   AF-A0A967MJJ7-F1
#
_cell.length_a   1.000
_cell.length_b   1.000
_cell.length_c   1.000
_cell.angle_alpha   90.00
_cell.angle_beta   90.00
_cell.angle_gamma   90.00
#
_symmetry.space_group_name_H-M   'P 1'
#
loop_
_entity.id
_entity.type
_entity.pdbx_description
1 polymer ?
#
loop_
_entity_poly.entity_id
_entity_poly.type
_entity_poly.pdbx_seq_one_letter_code
_entity_poly.pdbx_strand_id
1 'polypeptide(L)'
;MIDRSSSNPFVRYRSMLDVYATARSSGWTDDEFVSLVHRLDESVAAVEDHGFAMTPLTDETALAEAAAVPRLWVKNDSGNV
;
A
#
# COMPACT_ATOMS: atom_id res chain seq x y z
N MET A 1 -11.32 -2.56 9.24
CA MET A 1 -10.51 -2.08 10.37
C MET A 1 -9.06 -2.12 9.93
N ILE A 2 -8.26 -1.08 10.22
CA ILE A 2 -6.84 -1.07 9.85
C ILE A 2 -6.08 -2.06 10.74
N ASP A 3 -5.37 -2.99 10.12
CA ASP A 3 -4.54 -3.97 10.82
C ASP A 3 -3.15 -3.40 11.08
N ARG A 4 -2.99 -2.83 12.28
CA ARG A 4 -1.74 -2.15 12.66
C ARG A 4 -0.58 -3.11 12.93
N SER A 5 -0.82 -4.42 12.97
CA SER A 5 0.21 -5.43 13.25
C SER A 5 1.08 -5.75 12.03
N SER A 6 0.54 -5.56 10.82
CA SER A 6 1.28 -5.80 9.58
C SER A 6 2.02 -4.56 9.09
N SER A 7 3.25 -4.77 8.63
CA SER A 7 4.05 -3.78 7.90
C SER A 7 3.74 -3.78 6.39
N ASN A 8 3.19 -4.87 5.85
CA ASN A 8 2.82 -4.95 4.44
C ASN A 8 1.58 -4.06 4.19
N PRO A 9 1.66 -3.06 3.30
CA PRO A 9 0.59 -2.08 3.13
C PRO A 9 -0.72 -2.71 2.63
N PHE A 10 -0.64 -3.73 1.79
CA PHE A 10 -1.83 -4.41 1.25
C PHE A 10 -2.54 -5.27 2.31
N VAL A 11 -1.83 -5.80 3.31
CA VAL A 11 -2.45 -6.46 4.46
C VAL A 11 -2.99 -5.43 5.46
N ARG A 12 -2.17 -4.44 5.83
CA ARG A 12 -2.50 -3.40 6.82
C ARG A 12 -3.78 -2.65 6.48
N TYR A 13 -3.92 -2.25 5.21
CA TYR A 13 -5.04 -1.44 4.72
C TYR A 13 -6.08 -2.27 3.95
N ARG A 14 -6.02 -3.62 3.96
CA ARG A 14 -6.87 -4.49 3.14
C ARG A 14 -8.35 -4.15 3.17
N SER A 15 -8.89 -3.79 4.33
CA SER A 15 -10.31 -3.44 4.47
C SER A 15 -10.74 -2.16 3.72
N MET A 16 -9.79 -1.42 3.16
CA MET A 16 -10.01 -0.21 2.35
C MET A 16 -9.85 -0.47 0.84
N LEU A 17 -9.49 -1.71 0.44
CA LEU A 17 -9.23 -2.06 -0.95
C LEU A 17 -10.47 -2.69 -1.61
N ASP A 18 -10.84 -2.20 -2.79
CA ASP A 18 -11.93 -2.77 -3.59
C ASP A 18 -11.66 -4.24 -3.98
N VAL A 19 -10.39 -4.59 -4.21
CA VAL A 19 -9.99 -5.98 -4.51
C VAL A 19 -10.19 -6.92 -3.32
N TYR A 20 -9.98 -6.44 -2.09
CA TYR A 20 -10.26 -7.21 -0.89
C TYR A 20 -11.78 -7.38 -0.71
N ALA A 21 -12.55 -6.30 -0.88
CA ALA A 21 -14.01 -6.37 -0.81
C ALA A 21 -14.57 -7.37 -1.85
N THR A 22 -14.03 -7.34 -3.07
CA THR A 22 -14.39 -8.27 -4.14
C THR A 22 -14.07 -9.72 -3.74
N ALA A 23 -12.84 -10.01 -3.29
CA ALA A 23 -12.44 -11.36 -2.85
C ALA A 23 -13.36 -11.89 -1.74
N ARG A 24 -13.66 -11.06 -0.73
CA ARG A 24 -14.58 -11.40 0.37
C ARG A 24 -15.99 -11.70 -0.14
N SER A 25 -16.49 -10.92 -1.10
CA SER A 25 -17.81 -11.15 -1.73
C SER A 25 -17.86 -12.44 -2.57
N SER A 26 -16.71 -12.86 -3.11
CA SER A 26 -16.55 -14.12 -3.86
C SER A 26 -16.29 -15.33 -2.96
N GLY A 27 -16.39 -15.17 -1.63
CA GLY A 27 -16.29 -16.26 -0.67
C GLY A 27 -14.89 -16.56 -0.14
N TRP A 28 -13.87 -15.80 -0.54
CA TRP A 28 -12.52 -15.95 0.03
C TRP A 28 -12.51 -15.55 1.48
N THR A 29 -11.85 -16.32 2.33
CA THR A 29 -11.49 -15.99 3.72
C THR A 29 -10.51 -14.81 3.79
N ASP A 30 -10.38 -14.18 4.97
CA ASP A 30 -9.35 -13.15 5.20
C ASP A 30 -7.94 -13.75 5.02
N ASP A 31 -7.73 -14.94 5.57
CA ASP A 31 -6.45 -15.66 5.52
C ASP A 31 -6.04 -16.02 4.10
N GLU A 32 -6.97 -16.39 3.22
CA GLU A 32 -6.66 -16.64 1.80
C GLU A 32 -6.16 -15.38 1.08
N PHE A 33 -6.78 -14.22 1.36
CA PHE A 33 -6.32 -12.95 0.80
C PHE A 33 -4.95 -12.56 1.35
N VAL A 34 -4.75 -12.65 2.67
CA VAL A 34 -3.47 -12.34 3.32
C VAL A 34 -2.36 -13.27 2.81
N SER A 35 -2.66 -14.57 2.68
CA SER A 35 -1.72 -15.55 2.13
C SER A 35 -1.36 -15.28 0.67
N LEU A 36 -2.32 -14.81 -0.15
CA LEU A 36 -2.02 -14.39 -1.52
C LEU A 36 -1.09 -13.17 -1.52
N VAL A 37 -1.38 -12.16 -0.71
CA VAL A 37 -0.55 -10.94 -0.63
C VAL A 37 0.89 -11.30 -0.23
N HIS A 38 1.09 -12.16 0.77
CA HIS A 38 2.44 -12.57 1.18
C HIS A 38 3.19 -13.32 0.08
N ARG A 39 2.54 -14.23 -0.66
CA ARG A 39 3.19 -14.90 -1.79
C ARG A 39 3.61 -13.94 -2.90
N LEU A 40 2.79 -12.91 -3.16
CA LEU A 40 3.15 -11.86 -4.11
C LEU A 40 4.30 -11.01 -3.60
N ASP A 41 4.28 -10.64 -2.32
CA ASP A 41 5.34 -9.88 -1.64
C ASP A 41 6.69 -10.59 -1.72
N GLU A 42 6.71 -11.90 -1.44
CA GLU A 42 7.89 -12.76 -1.60
C GLU A 42 8.38 -12.83 -3.05
N SER A 43 7.45 -12.92 -4.01
CA SER A 43 7.79 -12.97 -5.44
C SER A 43 8.42 -11.67 -5.92
N VAL A 44 7.95 -10.53 -5.40
CA VAL A 44 8.53 -9.21 -5.71
C VAL A 44 9.89 -9.06 -5.04
N ALA A 45 10.02 -9.47 -3.78
CA ALA A 45 11.30 -9.44 -3.05
C ALA A 45 12.38 -10.29 -3.73
N ALA A 46 12.01 -11.35 -4.44
CA ALA A 46 12.95 -12.16 -5.21
C ALA A 46 13.53 -11.44 -6.45
N VAL A 47 12.91 -10.34 -6.89
CA VAL A 47 13.33 -9.54 -8.06
C VAL A 47 13.98 -8.22 -7.63
N GLU A 48 13.40 -7.53 -6.65
CA GLU A 48 13.78 -6.16 -6.22
C GLU A 48 14.52 -6.13 -4.87
N ASP A 49 15.02 -7.28 -4.39
CA ASP A 49 15.63 -7.48 -3.06
C ASP A 49 14.74 -7.15 -1.84
N HIS A 50 13.57 -6.54 -2.05
CA HIS A 50 12.56 -6.23 -1.03
C HIS A 50 11.13 -6.32 -1.57
N GLY A 51 10.18 -6.55 -0.66
CA GLY A 51 8.75 -6.55 -0.97
C GLY A 51 8.12 -5.16 -0.97
N PHE A 52 6.79 -5.11 -0.89
CA PHE A 52 6.01 -3.88 -0.80
C PHE A 52 6.27 -3.15 0.54
N ALA A 53 6.59 -1.86 0.44
CA ALA A 53 6.86 -1.01 1.60
C ALA A 53 5.90 0.18 1.69
N MET A 54 5.69 0.69 2.90
CA MET A 54 5.07 2.00 3.07
C MET A 54 6.06 3.09 2.66
N THR A 55 5.73 3.81 1.61
CA THR A 55 6.53 4.93 1.09
C THR A 55 6.16 6.27 1.73
N PRO A 56 7.08 7.25 1.79
CA PRO A 56 6.83 8.55 2.37
C PRO A 56 5.66 9.29 1.72
N LEU A 57 4.88 10.00 2.54
CA LEU A 57 3.87 10.96 2.12
C LEU A 57 4.17 12.28 2.84
N THR A 58 4.54 13.30 2.09
CA THR A 58 4.99 14.59 2.63
C THR A 58 4.06 15.72 2.23
N ASP A 59 3.88 16.70 3.11
CA ASP A 59 3.20 17.96 2.81
C ASP A 59 4.25 18.93 2.24
N GLU A 60 4.12 19.27 0.96
CA GLU A 60 5.14 19.99 0.19
C GLU A 60 4.75 21.46 0.03
N THR A 61 4.90 22.24 1.10
CA THR A 61 4.48 23.66 1.14
C THR A 61 5.17 24.52 0.07
N ALA A 62 6.48 24.38 -0.11
CA ALA A 62 7.22 25.16 -1.11
C ALA A 62 6.78 24.83 -2.54
N LEU A 63 6.49 23.55 -2.81
CA LEU A 63 5.99 23.12 -4.11
C LEU A 63 4.54 23.59 -4.34
N ALA A 64 3.71 23.59 -3.29
CA ALA A 64 2.35 24.14 -3.35
C ALA A 64 2.36 25.63 -3.71
N GLU A 65 3.25 26.42 -3.11
CA GLU A 65 3.45 27.83 -3.43
C GLU A 65 3.90 28.02 -4.88
N ALA A 66 4.93 27.29 -5.32
CA ALA A 66 5.44 27.35 -6.69
C ALA A 66 4.38 26.97 -7.74
N ALA A 67 3.48 26.04 -7.39
CA ALA A 67 2.38 25.60 -8.25
C ALA A 67 1.09 26.44 -8.11
N ALA A 68 1.09 27.46 -7.24
CA ALA A 68 -0.08 28.29 -6.92
C ALA A 68 -1.33 27.50 -6.50
N VAL A 69 -1.15 26.43 -5.72
CA VAL A 69 -2.22 25.61 -5.14
C VAL A 69 -2.23 25.73 -3.61
N PRO A 70 -3.40 25.61 -2.95
CA PRO A 70 -3.49 25.85 -1.50
C PRO A 70 -2.79 24.79 -0.64
N ARG A 71 -2.65 23.56 -1.14
CA ARG A 71 -1.96 22.46 -0.45
C ARG A 71 -1.55 21.41 -1.45
N LEU A 72 -0.38 20.81 -1.24
CA LEU A 72 0.11 19.72 -2.06
C LEU A 72 0.72 18.64 -1.19
N TRP A 73 0.29 17.40 -1.40
CA TRP A 73 0.91 16.23 -0.81
C TRP A 73 1.63 15.43 -1.89
N VAL A 74 2.84 14.96 -1.59
CA VAL A 74 3.60 14.11 -2.50
C VAL A 74 3.78 12.73 -1.89
N LYS A 75 3.31 11.72 -2.61
CA LYS A 75 3.55 10.31 -2.32
C LYS A 75 4.82 9.89 -3.06
N ASN A 76 5.91 9.66 -2.34
CA ASN A 76 7.19 9.34 -2.96
C ASN A 76 7.37 7.82 -3.10
N ASP A 77 6.93 7.27 -4.22
CA ASP A 77 7.05 5.83 -4.51
C ASP A 77 8.37 5.45 -5.20
N SER A 78 9.36 6.35 -5.30
CA SER A 78 10.62 6.07 -6.01
C SER A 78 11.50 4.99 -5.36
N GLY A 79 11.23 4.65 -4.10
CA GLY A 79 11.86 3.55 -3.38
C GLY A 79 10.92 2.37 -3.14
N ASN A 80 9.79 2.34 -3.86
CA ASN A 80 8.98 1.14 -3.94
C ASN A 80 9.51 0.22 -5.05
N VAL A 81 8.98 -1.00 -5.05
CA VAL A 81 9.20 -2.05 -6.05
C VAL A 81 8.86 -1.61 -7.47
#